data_AF-A0A2W4ZXU1-F1
#
_entry.id   AF-A0A2W4ZXU1-F1
#
_cell.length_a   1.000
_cell.length_b   1.000
_cell.length_c   1.000
_cell.angle_alpha   90.00
_cell.angle_beta   90.00
_cell.angle_gamma   90.00
#
_symmetry.space_group_name_H-M   'P 1'
#
loop_
_entity.id
_entity.type
_entity.pdbx_description
1 polymer ?
#
loop_
_entity_poly.entity_id
_entity_poly.type
_entity_poly.pdbx_seq_one_letter_code
_entity_poly.pdbx_strand_id
1 'polypeptide(L)'
;LLAVATALDDIPVLALREQEAARLKNGNSLSFVSKPDLDRMTDSGIEWGGADPVTALTVYGKKAIAIVEISGPELHPIRIFNV
;
A
#
# COMPACT_ATOMS: atom_id res chain seq x y z
N LEU A 1 5.89 24.75 -11.38
CA LEU A 1 5.32 24.33 -10.08
C LEU A 1 4.00 23.62 -10.39
N LEU A 2 4.00 22.28 -10.35
CA LEU A 2 2.71 21.56 -10.32
C LEU A 2 2.05 21.84 -8.97
N ALA A 3 0.73 22.00 -8.97
CA ALA A 3 -0.03 22.20 -7.75
C ALA A 3 0.06 20.95 -6.87
N VAL A 4 0.31 21.13 -5.57
CA VAL A 4 0.37 20.04 -4.57
C VAL A 4 -0.90 19.18 -4.58
N ALA A 5 -2.03 19.74 -5.02
CA ALA A 5 -3.30 19.04 -5.17
C ALA A 5 -3.26 17.92 -6.23
N THR A 6 -2.47 18.06 -7.30
CA THR A 6 -2.40 17.06 -8.38
C THR A 6 -1.66 15.79 -7.93
N ALA A 7 -0.71 15.91 -6.99
CA ALA A 7 0.07 14.78 -6.48
C ALA A 7 -0.72 13.88 -5.50
N LEU A 8 -1.86 14.34 -4.96
CA LEU A 8 -2.69 13.56 -4.03
C LEU A 8 -3.80 12.73 -4.71
N ASP A 9 -4.15 13.02 -5.97
CA ASP A 9 -5.11 12.21 -6.74
C ASP A 9 -4.50 10.89 -7.27
N ASP A 10 -3.18 10.71 -7.15
CA ASP A 10 -2.41 9.63 -7.78
C ASP A 10 -2.00 8.48 -6.82
N ILE A 11 -2.44 8.48 -5.55
CA ILE A 11 -2.03 7.42 -4.60
C ILE A 11 -2.95 6.20 -4.75
N PRO A 12 -2.45 5.04 -5.23
CA PRO A 12 -3.26 3.83 -5.36
C PRO A 12 -3.74 3.31 -4.00
N VAL A 13 -4.91 2.68 -4.02
CA VAL A 13 -5.53 2.10 -2.82
C VAL A 13 -5.44 0.58 -2.89
N LEU A 14 -4.70 -0.02 -1.96
CA LEU A 14 -4.56 -1.47 -1.82
C LEU A 14 -5.46 -2.00 -0.71
N ALA A 15 -6.44 -2.82 -1.07
CA ALA A 15 -7.27 -3.53 -0.11
C ALA A 15 -6.49 -4.67 0.54
N LEU A 16 -6.48 -4.74 1.86
CA LEU A 16 -5.83 -5.77 2.67
C LEU A 16 -6.80 -6.88 3.08
N ARG A 17 -6.25 -8.05 3.40
CA ARG A 17 -6.92 -9.10 4.18
C ARG A 17 -6.80 -8.81 5.67
N GLU A 18 -7.63 -9.46 6.48
CA GLU A 18 -7.67 -9.24 7.93
C GLU A 18 -6.29 -9.41 8.61
N GLN A 19 -5.59 -10.50 8.30
CA GLN A 19 -4.26 -10.77 8.88
C GLN A 19 -3.20 -9.76 8.43
N GLU A 20 -3.26 -9.33 7.17
CA GLU A 20 -2.39 -8.29 6.60
C GLU A 20 -2.61 -6.96 7.34
N ALA A 21 -3.87 -6.57 7.54
CA ALA A 21 -4.25 -5.36 8.25
C ALA A 21 -3.82 -5.40 9.73
N ALA A 22 -4.00 -6.54 10.41
CA ALA A 22 -3.57 -6.72 11.79
C ALA A 22 -2.05 -6.56 11.94
N ARG A 23 -1.27 -7.12 11.03
CA ARG A 23 0.20 -6.97 11.01
C ARG A 23 0.63 -5.52 10.75
N LEU A 24 0.06 -4.88 9.74
CA LEU A 24 0.39 -3.47 9.43
C LEU A 24 0.02 -2.52 10.58
N LYS A 25 -1.12 -2.73 11.26
CA LYS A 25 -1.50 -1.95 12.45
C LYS A 25 -0.48 -2.03 13.58
N ASN A 26 0.23 -3.15 13.69
CA ASN A 26 1.30 -3.35 14.68
C ASN A 26 2.67 -2.89 14.18
N GLY A 27 2.74 -2.24 13.01
CA GLY A 27 3.98 -1.72 12.42
C GLY A 27 4.83 -2.77 11.71
N ASN A 28 4.30 -3.97 11.47
CA ASN A 28 5.02 -4.98 10.70
C ASN A 28 4.92 -4.68 9.20
N SER A 29 6.04 -4.78 8.49
CA SER A 29 6.07 -4.87 7.03
C SER A 29 5.38 -6.16 6.54
N LEU A 30 4.86 -6.11 5.31
CA LEU A 30 4.30 -7.27 4.60
C LEU A 30 5.14 -7.57 3.36
N SER A 31 5.23 -8.85 3.01
CA SER A 31 5.91 -9.32 1.80
C SER A 31 4.90 -10.10 0.95
N PHE A 32 4.64 -9.63 -0.26
CA PHE A 32 3.69 -10.21 -1.20
C PHE A 32 4.45 -11.11 -2.19
N VAL A 33 4.60 -12.38 -1.85
CA VAL A 33 5.41 -13.34 -2.64
C VAL A 33 4.60 -14.24 -3.56
N SER A 34 3.28 -14.30 -3.38
CA SER A 34 2.42 -15.16 -4.18
C SER A 34 1.88 -14.41 -5.40
N LYS A 35 1.68 -15.12 -6.51
CA LYS A 35 1.08 -14.53 -7.72
C LYS A 35 -0.26 -13.80 -7.43
N PRO A 36 -1.20 -14.35 -6.66
CA PRO A 36 -2.42 -13.63 -6.28
C PRO A 36 -2.19 -12.31 -5.54
N ASP A 37 -1.12 -12.22 -4.75
CA ASP A 37 -0.81 -10.98 -4.03
C ASP A 37 -0.22 -9.92 -4.96
N LEU A 38 0.65 -10.33 -5.88
CA LEU A 38 1.21 -9.46 -6.92
C LEU A 38 0.15 -8.98 -7.92
N ASP A 39 -0.79 -9.86 -8.27
CA ASP A 39 -1.93 -9.53 -9.13
C ASP A 39 -2.79 -8.44 -8.45
N ARG A 40 -3.08 -8.56 -7.13
CA ARG A 40 -3.80 -7.53 -6.36
C ARG A 40 -3.10 -6.17 -6.36
N MET A 41 -1.76 -6.14 -6.30
CA MET A 41 -0.99 -4.89 -6.38
C MET A 41 -1.18 -4.24 -7.75
N THR A 42 -1.00 -5.04 -8.81
CA THR A 42 -1.15 -4.59 -10.20
C THR A 42 -2.57 -4.08 -10.49
N ASP A 43 -3.59 -4.81 -10.05
CA ASP A 43 -5.00 -4.43 -10.20
C ASP A 43 -5.36 -3.14 -9.43
N SER A 44 -4.59 -2.82 -8.39
CA SER A 44 -4.73 -1.58 -7.61
C SER A 44 -3.96 -0.41 -8.23
N GLY A 45 -3.34 -0.60 -9.40
CA GLY A 45 -2.52 0.42 -10.09
C GLY A 45 -1.11 0.58 -9.52
N ILE A 46 -0.59 -0.40 -8.78
CA ILE A 46 0.75 -0.35 -8.19
C ILE A 46 1.74 -1.04 -9.13
N GLU A 47 2.68 -0.26 -9.69
CA GLU A 47 3.82 -0.79 -10.46
C GLU A 47 4.96 -1.26 -9.54
N TRP A 48 4.74 -2.39 -8.86
CA TRP A 48 5.67 -2.92 -7.85
C TRP A 48 7.01 -3.42 -8.40
N GLY A 49 7.11 -3.69 -9.70
CA GLY A 49 8.35 -4.12 -10.37
C GLY A 49 9.26 -2.97 -10.83
N GLY A 50 8.86 -1.72 -10.60
CA GLY A 50 9.63 -0.54 -10.98
C GLY A 50 10.91 -0.35 -10.17
N ALA A 51 11.79 0.54 -10.65
CA ALA A 51 13.01 0.90 -9.93
C ALA A 51 12.74 1.83 -8.73
N ASP A 52 11.69 2.63 -8.82
CA ASP A 52 11.32 3.61 -7.80
C ASP A 52 10.23 3.06 -6.86
N PRO A 53 10.29 3.37 -5.56
CA PRO A 53 9.27 2.96 -4.62
C PRO A 53 7.93 3.68 -4.88
N VAL A 54 6.83 2.96 -4.70
CA VAL A 54 5.46 3.49 -4.89
C VAL A 54 4.81 3.73 -3.54
N THR A 55 4.26 4.92 -3.32
CA THR A 55 3.44 5.19 -2.13
C THR A 55 2.01 4.73 -2.36
N ALA A 56 1.42 3.99 -1.41
CA ALA A 56 0.04 3.52 -1.51
C ALA A 56 -0.73 3.69 -0.19
N LEU A 57 -2.04 3.87 -0.29
CA LEU A 57 -2.96 3.80 0.83
C LEU A 57 -3.45 2.37 1.01
N THR A 58 -3.36 1.83 2.22
CA THR A 58 -3.91 0.51 2.54
C THR A 58 -5.25 0.62 3.27
N VAL A 59 -6.21 -0.23 2.89
CA VAL A 59 -7.55 -0.25 3.48
C VAL A 59 -7.98 -1.67 3.88
N TYR A 60 -8.79 -1.80 4.92
CA TYR A 60 -9.50 -3.04 5.25
C TYR A 60 -10.99 -2.73 5.42
N GLY A 61 -11.83 -3.32 4.55
CA GLY A 61 -13.22 -2.92 4.42
C GLY A 61 -13.34 -1.44 4.05
N LYS A 62 -13.97 -0.64 4.91
CA LYS A 62 -14.12 0.82 4.73
C LYS A 62 -13.13 1.65 5.56
N LYS A 63 -12.18 1.02 6.24
CA LYS A 63 -11.21 1.69 7.12
C LYS A 63 -9.85 1.82 6.44
N ALA A 64 -9.30 3.02 6.43
CA ALA A 64 -7.88 3.24 6.13
C ALA A 64 -7.02 2.66 7.26
N ILE A 65 -5.94 1.95 6.90
CA ILE A 65 -5.07 1.27 7.86
C ILE A 65 -3.73 2.00 7.98
N ALA A 66 -3.04 2.20 6.86
CA ALA A 66 -1.74 2.86 6.82
C ALA A 66 -1.46 3.43 5.43
N ILE A 67 -0.58 4.42 5.36
CA ILE A 67 0.18 4.73 4.15
C ILE A 67 1.44 3.87 4.18
N VAL A 68 1.73 3.22 3.06
CA VAL A 68 2.90 2.35 2.88
C VAL A 68 3.76 2.85 1.72
N GLU A 69 5.05 2.60 1.84
CA GLU A 69 5.98 2.62 0.71
C GLU A 69 6.15 1.18 0.21
N ILE A 70 6.08 1.00 -1.11
CA ILE A 70 6.17 -0.30 -1.77
C ILE A 70 7.46 -0.35 -2.56
N SER A 71 8.33 -1.31 -2.23
CA SER A 71 9.60 -1.56 -2.91
C SER A 71 9.66 -3.02 -3.33
N GLY A 72 9.50 -3.31 -4.62
CA GLY A 72 9.34 -4.69 -5.06
C GLY A 72 8.05 -5.29 -4.45
N PRO A 73 8.11 -6.52 -3.90
CA PRO A 73 6.97 -7.15 -3.23
C PRO A 73 6.76 -6.69 -1.78
N GLU A 74 7.61 -5.80 -1.25
CA GLU A 74 7.58 -5.41 0.16
C GLU A 74 6.74 -4.15 0.37
N LEU A 75 5.92 -4.17 1.42
CA LEU A 75 5.10 -3.05 1.88
C LEU A 75 5.63 -2.60 3.24
N HIS A 76 6.17 -1.38 3.29
CA HIS A 76 6.74 -0.77 4.49
C HIS A 76 5.81 0.32 5.03
N PRO A 77 5.29 0.21 6.27
CA PRO A 77 4.44 1.25 6.83
C PRO A 77 5.23 2.53 7.12
N ILE A 78 4.88 3.62 6.45
CA ILE A 78 5.45 4.95 6.72
C ILE A 78 4.57 5.76 7.68
N ARG A 79 3.25 5.51 7.66
CA ARG A 79 2.29 6.11 8.60
C ARG A 79 1.13 5.17 8.89
N ILE A 80 1.00 4.76 10.14
CA ILE A 80 -0.13 3.96 10.62
C ILE A 80 -1.20 4.91 11.17
N PHE A 81 -2.47 4.61 10.88
CA PHE A 81 -3.60 5.37 11.42
C PHE A 81 -4.11 4.76 12.72
N ASN A 82 -4.59 5.63 13.61
CA ASN A 82 -5.26 5.21 14.85
C ASN A 82 -6.74 4.94 14.53
N VAL A 83 -7.11 3.67 14.29
CA VAL A 83 -8.42 3.25 13.75
C VAL A 83 -9.04 2.02 14.40
#